data_AF-A0A3S0M1U0-F1
#
_entry.id   AF-A0A3S0M1U0-F1
#
_cell.length_a   1.000
_cell.length_b   1.000
_cell.length_c   1.000
_cell.angle_alpha   90.00
_cell.angle_beta   90.00
_cell.angle_gamma   90.00
#
_symmetry.space_group_name_H-M   'P 1'
#
loop_
_entity.id
_entity.type
_entity.pdbx_description
1 polymer ?
#
loop_
_entity_poly.entity_id
_entity_poly.type
_entity_poly.pdbx_seq_one_letter_code
_entity_poly.pdbx_strand_id
1 'polypeptide(L)'
;MNSIHIKRFGFACGITGMLLYLGCVIIMATVGREGTIQFFNNLLHGIDTSPVIRMHVSATEAVMGLFEVFIISWLAGASIAAIYNIMMHISRKPSKQ
;
A
#
# COMPACT_ATOMS: atom_id res chain seq x y z
N MET A 1 15.87 -7.33 21.14
CA MET A 1 15.83 -6.11 20.31
C MET A 1 15.71 -6.38 18.79
N ASN A 2 15.25 -7.57 18.33
CA ASN A 2 15.12 -7.86 16.89
C ASN A 2 13.69 -8.28 16.50
N SER A 3 12.67 -7.71 17.14
CA SER A 3 11.26 -8.02 16.85
C SER A 3 10.54 -6.75 16.40
N ILE A 4 9.83 -6.83 15.28
CA ILE A 4 8.97 -5.77 14.78
C ILE A 4 7.65 -5.82 15.54
N HIS A 5 7.20 -4.69 16.08
CA HIS A 5 5.93 -4.64 16.80
C HIS A 5 4.75 -4.67 15.81
N ILE A 6 4.13 -5.85 15.66
CA ILE A 6 3.13 -6.18 14.63
C ILE A 6 2.06 -5.09 14.48
N LYS A 7 1.37 -4.72 15.57
CA LYS A 7 0.27 -3.74 15.50
C LYS A 7 0.73 -2.34 15.04
N ARG A 8 1.90 -1.90 15.50
CA ARG A 8 2.43 -0.55 15.20
C ARG A 8 2.93 -0.48 13.77
N PHE A 9 3.67 -1.50 13.34
CA PHE A 9 4.18 -1.58 11.97
C PHE A 9 3.05 -1.70 10.97
N GLY A 10 2.08 -2.59 11.22
CA GLY A 10 0.88 -2.66 10.41
C GLY A 10 0.19 -1.30 10.30
N PHE A 11 -0.11 -0.65 11.43
CA PHE A 11 -0.83 0.62 11.42
C PHE A 11 -0.07 1.69 10.62
N ALA A 12 1.26 1.73 10.74
CA ALA A 12 2.11 2.61 9.93
C ALA A 12 1.99 2.32 8.42
N CYS A 13 1.98 1.05 8.01
CA CYS A 13 1.72 0.67 6.63
C CYS A 13 0.32 1.09 6.16
N GLY A 14 -0.71 0.93 7.01
CA GLY A 14 -2.07 1.40 6.74
C GLY A 14 -2.13 2.90 6.44
N ILE A 15 -1.56 3.72 7.32
CA ILE A 15 -1.50 5.19 7.13
C ILE A 15 -0.67 5.56 5.90
N THR A 16 0.44 4.85 5.65
CA THR A 16 1.24 5.08 4.44
C THR A 16 0.44 4.79 3.18
N GLY A 17 -0.33 3.71 3.16
CA GLY A 17 -1.24 3.38 2.05
C GLY A 17 -2.28 4.48 1.81
N MET A 18 -2.89 5.01 2.87
CA MET A 18 -3.81 6.15 2.76
C MET A 18 -3.15 7.38 2.13
N LEU A 19 -1.93 7.72 2.55
CA LEU A 19 -1.19 8.85 2.00
C LEU A 19 -0.90 8.67 0.51
N LEU A 20 -0.52 7.46 0.10
CA LEU A 20 -0.30 7.14 -1.32
C LEU A 20 -1.60 7.27 -2.13
N TYR A 21 -2.72 6.78 -1.59
CA TYR A 21 -4.03 6.92 -2.23
C TYR A 21 -4.42 8.39 -2.41
N LEU A 22 -4.24 9.21 -1.38
CA LEU A 22 -4.48 10.66 -1.47
C LEU A 22 -3.56 11.33 -2.50
N GLY A 23 -2.29 10.92 -2.57
CA GLY A 23 -1.37 11.36 -3.61
C GLY A 23 -1.90 11.08 -5.02
N CYS A 24 -2.43 9.87 -5.25
CA CYS A 24 -3.06 9.52 -6.52
C CYS A 24 -4.26 10.43 -6.84
N VAL A 25 -5.14 10.68 -5.86
CA VAL A 25 -6.30 11.58 -6.05
C VAL A 25 -5.85 13.00 -6.41
N ILE A 26 -4.79 13.52 -5.76
CA ILE A 26 -4.25 14.86 -6.06
C ILE A 26 -3.69 14.92 -7.48
N ILE A 27 -2.92 13.91 -7.91
CA ILE A 27 -2.40 13.83 -9.29
C ILE A 27 -3.58 13.86 -10.27
N MET A 28 -4.57 12.99 -10.08
CA MET A 28 -5.75 12.94 -10.96
C MET A 28 -6.48 14.28 -11.04
N ALA A 29 -6.64 14.97 -9.91
CA ALA A 29 -7.32 16.26 -9.86
C ALA A 29 -6.51 17.41 -10.51
N THR A 30 -5.18 17.32 -10.54
CA THR A 30 -4.31 18.43 -10.96
C THR A 30 -3.84 18.31 -12.41
N VAL A 31 -3.53 17.11 -12.89
CA VAL A 31 -2.96 16.91 -14.25
C VAL A 31 -3.97 16.39 -15.27
N GLY A 32 -5.19 16.04 -14.84
CA GLY A 32 -6.23 15.52 -15.72
C GLY A 32 -5.91 14.12 -16.27
N ARG A 33 -6.72 13.65 -17.23
CA ARG A 33 -6.69 12.26 -17.71
C ARG A 33 -5.36 11.86 -18.34
N GLU A 34 -4.90 12.61 -19.34
CA GLU A 34 -3.69 12.26 -20.10
C GLU A 34 -2.43 12.30 -19.24
N GLY A 35 -2.31 13.30 -18.35
CA GLY A 35 -1.22 13.36 -17.39
C GLY A 35 -1.24 12.20 -16.39
N THR A 36 -2.45 11.80 -15.96
CA THR A 36 -2.64 10.63 -15.07
C THR A 36 -2.21 9.33 -15.75
N ILE A 37 -2.61 9.12 -17.01
CA ILE A 37 -2.21 7.95 -17.82
C ILE A 37 -0.69 7.92 -17.95
N GLN A 38 -0.07 9.04 -18.34
CA GLN A 38 1.38 9.13 -18.49
C GLN A 38 2.11 8.83 -17.18
N PHE A 39 1.64 9.41 -16.06
CA PHE A 39 2.22 9.17 -14.75
C PHE A 39 2.17 7.70 -14.34
N PHE A 40 1.01 7.06 -14.43
CA PHE A 40 0.87 5.66 -14.02
C PHE A 40 1.53 4.67 -14.98
N ASN A 41 1.53 4.94 -16.30
CA ASN A 41 2.26 4.10 -17.26
C ASN A 41 3.78 4.14 -16.97
N ASN A 42 4.30 5.31 -16.59
CA ASN A 42 5.70 5.46 -16.18
C ASN A 42 5.98 4.77 -14.83
N LEU A 43 5.06 4.89 -13.86
CA LEU A 43 5.20 4.31 -12.53
C LEU A 43 5.14 2.77 -12.56
N LEU A 44 4.23 2.20 -13.35
CA LEU A 44 3.99 0.76 -13.43
C LEU A 44 4.87 0.04 -14.45
N HIS A 45 5.51 0.79 -15.35
CA HIS A 45 6.42 0.32 -16.39
C HIS A 45 5.87 -0.84 -17.24
N GLY A 46 5.44 -0.54 -18.48
CA GLY A 46 5.01 -1.57 -19.43
C GLY A 46 3.53 -1.99 -19.31
N ILE A 47 2.74 -1.28 -18.51
CA ILE A 47 1.30 -1.44 -18.42
C ILE A 47 0.65 -0.18 -19.00
N ASP A 48 -0.23 -0.34 -19.99
CA ASP A 48 -1.10 0.75 -20.44
C ASP A 48 -2.34 0.83 -19.56
N THR A 49 -2.44 1.92 -18.80
CA THR A 49 -3.54 2.21 -17.88
C THR A 49 -4.70 2.97 -18.53
N SER A 50 -4.55 3.40 -19.79
CA SER A 50 -5.60 4.12 -20.54
C SER A 50 -6.99 3.44 -20.53
N PRO A 51 -7.12 2.10 -20.54
CA PRO A 51 -8.43 1.44 -20.57
C PRO A 51 -9.15 1.43 -19.22
N VAL A 52 -8.42 1.58 -18.11
CA VAL A 52 -8.95 1.38 -16.75
C VAL A 52 -9.04 2.67 -15.94
N ILE A 53 -8.29 3.71 -16.30
CA ILE A 53 -8.36 5.01 -15.61
C ILE A 53 -9.73 5.66 -15.82
N ARG A 54 -10.42 5.92 -14.71
CA ARG A 54 -11.68 6.64 -14.64
C ARG A 54 -11.49 7.97 -13.91
N MET A 55 -11.71 9.09 -14.59
CA MET A 55 -11.57 10.42 -13.99
C MET A 55 -12.79 10.84 -13.16
N HIS A 56 -13.94 10.24 -13.43
CA HIS A 56 -15.18 10.53 -12.74
C HIS A 56 -15.43 9.44 -11.68
N VAL A 57 -14.97 9.73 -10.47
CA VAL A 57 -15.18 8.91 -9.28
C VAL A 57 -15.91 9.77 -8.26
N SER A 58 -16.97 9.24 -7.67
CA SER A 58 -17.72 9.95 -6.63
C SER A 58 -16.88 10.09 -5.37
N ALA A 59 -17.16 11.12 -4.56
CA ALA A 59 -16.48 11.30 -3.27
C ALA A 59 -16.67 10.07 -2.35
N THR A 60 -17.84 9.42 -2.42
CA THR A 60 -18.13 8.21 -1.64
C THR A 60 -17.26 7.04 -2.05
N GLU A 61 -17.11 6.78 -3.35
CA GLU A 61 -16.21 5.74 -3.86
C GLU A 61 -14.75 6.03 -3.46
N ALA A 62 -14.34 7.30 -3.52
CA ALA A 62 -12.98 7.69 -3.12
C ALA A 62 -12.71 7.46 -1.62
N VAL A 63 -13.69 7.80 -0.76
CA VAL A 63 -13.59 7.56 0.69
C VAL A 63 -13.59 6.07 0.99
N MET A 64 -14.42 5.28 0.32
CA MET A 64 -14.42 3.82 0.47
C MET A 64 -13.07 3.22 0.04
N GLY A 65 -12.54 3.63 -1.11
CA GLY A 65 -11.23 3.19 -1.57
C GLY A 65 -10.10 3.54 -0.61
N LEU A 66 -10.16 4.71 0.04
CA LEU A 66 -9.19 5.11 1.07
C LEU A 66 -9.20 4.14 2.27
N PHE A 67 -10.38 3.72 2.74
CA PHE A 67 -10.51 2.73 3.82
C PHE A 67 -10.05 1.34 3.39
N GLU A 68 -10.38 0.92 2.16
CA GLU A 68 -9.94 -0.37 1.61
C GLU A 68 -8.41 -0.44 1.53
N VAL A 69 -7.77 0.60 1.00
CA VAL A 69 -6.31 0.70 0.92
C VAL A 69 -5.67 0.71 2.32
N PHE A 70 -6.28 1.40 3.29
CA PHE A 70 -5.84 1.36 4.69
C PHE A 70 -5.86 -0.08 5.23
N ILE A 71 -6.99 -0.78 5.09
CA ILE A 71 -7.17 -2.13 5.63
C ILE A 71 -6.19 -3.11 4.98
N ILE A 72 -6.07 -3.10 3.66
CA ILE A 72 -5.17 -4.01 2.93
C ILE A 72 -3.70 -3.73 3.30
N SER A 73 -3.29 -2.46 3.31
CA SER A 73 -1.91 -2.09 3.66
C SER A 73 -1.60 -2.39 5.13
N TRP A 74 -2.57 -2.21 6.02
CA TRP A 74 -2.46 -2.56 7.44
C TRP A 74 -2.24 -4.05 7.64
N LEU A 75 -3.09 -4.88 7.02
CA LEU A 75 -3.00 -6.34 7.10
C LEU A 75 -1.72 -6.87 6.47
N ALA A 76 -1.30 -6.31 5.32
CA ALA A 76 -0.04 -6.65 4.68
C ALA A 76 1.15 -6.33 5.61
N GLY A 77 1.19 -5.13 6.19
CA GLY A 77 2.23 -4.75 7.15
C GLY A 77 2.25 -5.66 8.38
N ALA A 78 1.08 -5.93 8.98
CA ALA A 78 0.98 -6.85 10.12
C ALA A 78 1.49 -8.26 9.78
N SER A 79 1.16 -8.76 8.58
CA SER A 79 1.62 -10.05 8.09
C SER A 79 3.13 -10.09 7.89
N ILE A 80 3.71 -9.07 7.26
CA ILE A 80 5.16 -8.93 7.08
C ILE A 80 5.87 -8.93 8.44
N ALA A 81 5.38 -8.16 9.40
CA ALA A 81 5.97 -8.11 10.75
C ALA A 81 5.89 -9.46 11.47
N ALA A 82 4.77 -10.17 11.36
CA ALA A 82 4.60 -11.49 11.95
C ALA A 82 5.57 -12.52 11.33
N ILE A 83 5.64 -12.57 9.99
CA ILE A 83 6.55 -13.46 9.26
C ILE A 83 8.02 -13.16 9.62
N TYR A 84 8.41 -11.89 9.62
CA TYR A 84 9.76 -11.47 10.01
C TYR A 84 10.12 -11.96 11.43
N ASN A 85 9.21 -11.77 12.39
CA ASN A 85 9.43 -12.21 13.77
C ASN A 85 9.57 -13.73 13.87
N ILE A 86 8.73 -14.50 13.16
CA ILE A 86 8.81 -15.96 13.13
C ILE A 86 10.17 -16.42 12.56
N MET A 87 10.60 -15.85 11.44
CA MET A 87 11.90 -16.17 10.83
C MET A 87 13.05 -15.88 11.81
N MET A 88 13.01 -14.72 12.46
CA MET A 88 14.01 -14.35 13.47
C MET A 88 14.01 -15.27 14.70
N HIS A 89 12.86 -15.80 15.11
CA HIS A 89 12.77 -16.78 16.17
C HIS A 89 13.36 -18.14 15.77
N ILE A 90 13.09 -18.61 14.55
CA ILE A 90 13.64 -19.88 14.02
C ILE A 90 15.17 -19.81 13.96
N SER A 91 15.74 -18.73 13.42
CA SER A 91 17.20 -18.54 13.33
C SER A 91 17.90 -18.48 14.69
N ARG A 92 17.19 -18.20 15.77
CA ARG A 92 17.75 -18.15 17.14
C ARG A 92 17.70 -19.48 17.87
N LYS A 93 17.02 -20.50 17.35
CA LYS A 93 16.96 -21.80 18.00
C LYS A 93 18.34 -22.47 17.86
N PRO A 94 19.10 -22.71 18.94
CA PRO A 94 20.36 -23.42 18.82
C PRO A 94 20.06 -24.82 18.30
N SER A 95 20.83 -25.27 17.31
CA SER A 95 20.82 -26.67 16.90
C SER A 95 21.06 -27.50 18.14
N LYS A 96 20.06 -28.28 18.58
CA LYS A 96 20.29 -29.33 19.56
C LYS A 96 21.23 -30.34 18.88
N GLN A 97 22.53 -30.24 19.18
CA GLN A 97 23.47 -31.36 19.10
C GLN A 97 23.45 -32.03 20.47
#